data_AF-J9DGH0-F1
#
_entry.id   AF-J9DGH0-F1
#
_cell.length_a   1.000
_cell.length_b   1.000
_cell.length_c   1.000
_cell.angle_alpha   90.00
_cell.angle_beta   90.00
_cell.angle_gamma   90.00
#
_symmetry.space_group_name_H-M   'P 1'
#
loop_
_entity.id
_entity.type
_entity.pdbx_description
1 polymer ?
#
loop_
_entity_poly.entity_id
_entity_poly.type
_entity_poly.pdbx_seq_one_letter_code
_entity_poly.pdbx_strand_id
1 'polypeptide(L)'
;MTPLMSSIIEIQTRLFKDFESPLDFIETYIEVFDIQKHTPYKVFLETVPYHEKFAQQFLNEMFIIIEKYVSHNFDIYEISSYFEKCERIMASFGTKEFFDEDFCNVCVEIYIKGITYLISQIEHKINDILEDETISNDILLKVYKMLYCYCDSDRLIVEGFLISFKAHYTTKIENINIFSSYLLSFKNKMRLFDDLHDLKESKFKYHTLLLRKLLPMNEINTLTISSEKNKSASLKVFDKFSLILNEEIIKYFLNSEPEAAYLKTMNIASELILCGVYQNCFVLEDLKVKASKILDNKEA
;
A
#
# COMPACT_ATOMS: atom_id res chain seq x y z
N MET A 1 47.61 -15.50 20.10
CA MET A 1 46.33 -15.37 19.37
C MET A 1 46.41 -16.20 18.11
N THR A 2 45.42 -17.05 17.84
CA THR A 2 45.31 -17.72 16.54
C THR A 2 44.89 -16.70 15.46
N PRO A 3 45.24 -16.91 14.18
CA PRO A 3 44.84 -16.01 13.08
C PRO A 3 43.33 -15.72 13.05
N LEU A 4 42.52 -16.73 13.39
CA LEU A 4 41.06 -16.65 13.49
C LEU A 4 40.57 -15.70 14.61
N MET A 5 41.28 -15.61 15.73
CA MET A 5 40.95 -14.65 16.79
C MET A 5 41.29 -13.21 16.40
N SER A 6 42.35 -13.00 15.62
CA SER A 6 42.72 -11.67 15.14
C SER A 6 41.67 -11.12 14.17
N SER A 7 41.20 -11.95 13.22
CA SER A 7 40.19 -11.54 12.23
C SER A 7 38.84 -11.22 12.87
N ILE A 8 38.44 -11.93 13.93
CA ILE A 8 37.17 -11.70 14.62
C ILE A 8 37.18 -10.38 15.39
N ILE A 9 38.30 -10.05 16.05
CA ILE A 9 38.44 -8.76 16.75
C ILE A 9 38.39 -7.61 15.75
N GLU A 10 39.08 -7.74 14.60
CA GLU A 10 39.01 -6.75 13.53
C GLU A 10 37.57 -6.52 13.04
N ILE A 11 36.78 -7.59 12.87
CA ILE A 11 35.37 -7.48 12.47
C ILE A 11 34.54 -6.78 13.56
N GLN A 12 34.71 -7.15 14.83
CA GLN A 12 34.01 -6.51 15.95
C GLN A 12 34.34 -5.01 16.10
N THR A 13 35.58 -4.60 15.83
CA THR A 13 35.97 -3.18 15.89
C THR A 13 35.24 -2.30 14.88
N ARG A 14 34.62 -2.87 13.84
CA ARG A 14 33.79 -2.12 12.89
C ARG A 14 32.58 -1.47 13.55
N LEU A 15 32.02 -2.04 14.62
CA LEU A 15 30.89 -1.47 15.36
C LEU A 15 31.24 -0.20 16.13
N PHE A 16 32.52 0.02 16.44
CA PHE A 16 32.98 1.17 17.22
C PHE A 16 33.38 2.35 16.33
N LYS A 17 33.09 2.29 15.04
CA LYS A 17 33.25 3.39 14.09
C LYS A 17 31.97 4.23 14.05
N ASP A 18 32.08 5.47 13.57
CA ASP A 18 30.90 6.22 13.16
C ASP A 18 30.31 5.63 11.86
N PHE A 19 28.98 5.57 11.79
CA PHE A 19 28.24 5.19 10.60
C PHE A 19 27.57 6.42 10.01
N GLU A 20 27.66 6.57 8.69
CA GLU A 20 26.96 7.63 7.95
C GLU A 20 25.52 7.21 7.63
N SER A 21 25.29 5.92 7.36
CA SER A 21 23.97 5.36 7.13
C SER A 21 23.55 4.40 8.24
N PRO A 22 22.33 4.53 8.78
CA PRO A 22 21.73 3.56 9.69
C PRO A 22 21.60 2.17 9.06
N LEU A 23 21.44 2.08 7.74
CA LEU A 23 21.39 0.80 7.03
C LEU A 23 22.73 0.06 7.08
N ASP A 24 23.85 0.77 6.93
CA ASP A 24 25.19 0.19 7.03
C ASP A 24 25.49 -0.29 8.46
N PHE A 25 24.93 0.41 9.46
CA PHE A 25 24.99 -0.02 10.85
C PHE A 25 24.22 -1.33 11.07
N ILE A 26 23.00 -1.45 10.56
CA ILE A 26 22.21 -2.68 10.66
C ILE A 26 22.96 -3.86 10.04
N GLU A 27 23.45 -3.71 8.80
CA GLU A 27 24.20 -4.77 8.12
C GLU A 27 25.45 -5.20 8.91
N THR A 28 26.22 -4.23 9.41
CA THR A 28 27.43 -4.50 10.19
C THR A 28 27.10 -5.18 11.53
N TYR A 29 26.02 -4.75 12.20
CA TYR A 29 25.57 -5.35 13.45
C TYR A 29 25.11 -6.79 13.26
N ILE A 30 24.31 -7.06 12.24
CA ILE A 30 23.86 -8.42 11.90
C ILE A 30 25.07 -9.34 11.65
N GLU A 31 26.05 -8.88 10.88
CA GLU A 31 27.27 -9.65 10.58
C GLU A 31 28.06 -9.98 11.86
N VAL A 32 28.29 -8.97 12.70
CA VAL A 32 29.10 -9.11 13.92
C VAL A 32 28.38 -9.99 14.95
N PHE A 33 27.08 -9.82 15.12
CA PHE A 33 26.29 -10.59 16.07
C PHE A 33 26.26 -12.08 15.72
N ASP A 34 26.07 -12.42 14.44
CA ASP A 34 26.07 -13.81 13.96
C ASP A 34 27.43 -14.50 14.22
N ILE A 35 28.54 -13.81 13.93
CA ILE A 35 29.91 -14.31 14.19
C ILE A 35 30.18 -14.51 15.68
N GLN A 36 29.57 -13.69 16.55
CA GLN A 36 29.75 -13.80 18.00
C GLN A 36 29.31 -15.16 18.56
N LYS A 37 28.45 -15.92 17.88
CA LYS A 37 28.08 -17.29 18.31
C LYS A 37 29.30 -18.15 18.61
N HIS A 38 30.36 -18.01 17.83
CA HIS A 38 31.57 -18.82 17.90
C HIS A 38 32.68 -18.20 18.76
N THR A 39 32.38 -17.12 19.49
CA THR A 39 33.37 -16.34 20.24
C THR A 39 33.03 -16.26 21.73
N PRO A 40 34.06 -16.20 22.60
CA PRO A 40 33.87 -15.94 24.02
C PRO A 40 33.59 -14.46 24.31
N TYR A 41 33.95 -13.54 23.40
CA TYR A 41 33.72 -12.10 23.55
C TYR A 41 32.43 -11.68 22.86
N LYS A 42 31.50 -11.13 23.64
CA LYS A 42 30.21 -10.62 23.16
C LYS A 42 30.23 -9.09 23.18
N VAL A 43 29.86 -8.49 22.05
CA VAL A 43 29.49 -7.09 21.95
C VAL A 43 27.97 -7.03 22.07
N PHE A 44 27.48 -6.20 22.98
CA PHE A 44 26.05 -5.96 23.17
C PHE A 44 25.69 -4.63 22.52
N LEU A 45 24.46 -4.51 22.02
CA LEU A 45 24.00 -3.32 21.30
C LEU A 45 24.22 -2.03 22.12
N GLU A 46 23.96 -2.09 23.43
CA GLU A 46 24.09 -0.96 24.37
C GLU A 46 25.53 -0.47 24.53
N THR A 47 26.51 -1.30 24.18
CA THR A 47 27.94 -0.93 24.23
C THR A 47 28.43 -0.25 22.95
N VAL A 48 27.60 -0.20 21.91
CA VAL A 48 27.96 0.37 20.61
C VAL A 48 27.62 1.88 20.60
N PRO A 49 28.59 2.79 20.42
CA PRO A 49 28.33 4.24 20.49
C PRO A 49 27.26 4.75 19.52
N TYR A 50 27.13 4.11 18.35
CA TYR A 50 26.14 4.50 17.35
C TYR A 50 24.70 4.16 17.75
N HIS A 51 24.50 3.20 18.67
CA HIS A 51 23.17 2.75 19.09
C HIS A 51 22.31 3.88 19.66
N GLU A 52 22.89 4.79 20.46
CA GLU A 52 22.16 5.89 21.10
C GLU A 52 21.49 6.84 20.10
N LYS A 53 22.06 6.99 18.90
CA LYS A 53 21.55 7.87 17.83
C LYS A 53 20.83 7.12 16.71
N PHE A 54 20.92 5.80 16.68
CA PHE A 54 20.46 4.96 15.57
C PHE A 54 18.99 5.19 15.21
N ALA A 55 18.09 5.06 16.18
CA ALA A 55 16.65 5.10 15.91
C ALA A 55 16.21 6.44 15.29
N GLN A 56 16.73 7.54 15.84
CA GLN A 56 16.43 8.89 15.34
C GLN A 56 17.04 9.12 13.96
N GLN A 57 18.29 8.68 13.74
CA GLN A 57 18.94 8.85 12.43
C GLN A 57 18.24 8.03 11.35
N PHE A 58 17.78 6.81 11.67
CA PHE A 58 17.06 5.98 10.72
C PHE A 58 15.72 6.58 10.31
N LEU A 59 14.93 7.07 11.28
CA LEU A 59 13.69 7.80 10.97
C LEU A 59 13.95 9.07 10.15
N ASN A 60 14.97 9.86 10.52
CA ASN A 60 15.30 11.08 9.80
C ASN A 60 15.70 10.79 8.35
N GLU A 61 16.50 9.75 8.11
CA GLU A 61 16.89 9.34 6.76
C GLU A 61 15.65 8.99 5.91
N MET A 62 14.72 8.19 6.47
CA MET A 62 13.46 7.86 5.80
C MET A 62 12.66 9.11 5.46
N PHE A 63 12.50 10.02 6.42
CA PHE A 63 11.69 11.23 6.23
C PHE A 63 12.28 12.16 5.18
N ILE A 64 13.61 12.36 5.18
CA ILE A 64 14.31 13.14 4.17
C ILE A 64 14.08 12.56 2.77
N ILE A 65 14.17 11.24 2.61
CA ILE A 65 13.93 10.57 1.33
C ILE A 65 12.48 10.76 0.89
N ILE A 66 11.53 10.57 1.80
CA ILE A 66 10.10 10.76 1.51
C ILE A 66 9.82 12.20 1.09
N GLU A 67 10.26 13.20 1.85
CA GLU A 67 10.04 14.62 1.53
C GLU A 67 10.69 15.04 0.22
N LYS A 68 11.92 14.57 -0.03
CA LYS A 68 12.64 14.86 -1.26
C LYS A 68 11.88 14.34 -2.49
N TYR A 69 11.37 13.12 -2.42
CA TYR A 69 10.84 12.45 -3.60
C TYR A 69 9.32 12.50 -3.73
N VAL A 70 8.56 12.68 -2.66
CA VAL A 70 7.11 12.90 -2.71
C VAL A 70 6.79 14.37 -3.02
N SER A 71 7.42 15.31 -2.32
CA SER A 71 7.03 16.72 -2.40
C SER A 71 7.56 17.43 -3.65
N HIS A 72 8.74 17.06 -4.15
CA HIS A 72 9.42 17.82 -5.21
C HIS A 72 9.27 17.21 -6.61
N ASN A 73 9.44 15.89 -6.76
CA ASN A 73 9.55 15.25 -8.09
C ASN A 73 8.59 14.08 -8.32
N PHE A 74 7.85 13.64 -7.30
CA PHE A 74 7.05 12.42 -7.31
C PHE A 74 7.78 11.23 -7.97
N ASP A 75 8.99 10.95 -7.49
CA ASP A 75 9.84 9.88 -8.01
C ASP A 75 9.63 8.57 -7.23
N ILE A 76 8.72 7.75 -7.77
CA ILE A 76 8.39 6.45 -7.20
C ILE A 76 9.60 5.53 -7.15
N TYR A 77 10.48 5.61 -8.15
CA TYR A 77 11.56 4.63 -8.31
C TYR A 77 12.56 4.74 -7.16
N GLU A 78 12.93 5.97 -6.82
CA GLU A 78 13.86 6.26 -5.74
C GLU A 78 13.29 5.85 -4.37
N ILE A 79 12.02 6.16 -4.10
CA ILE A 79 11.35 5.77 -2.85
C ILE A 79 11.28 4.25 -2.75
N SER A 80 10.80 3.58 -3.80
CA SER A 80 10.67 2.12 -3.82
C SER A 80 12.01 1.42 -3.69
N SER A 81 13.05 1.89 -4.38
CA SER A 81 14.41 1.36 -4.26
C SER A 81 14.94 1.44 -2.82
N TYR A 82 14.68 2.55 -2.12
CA TYR A 82 15.09 2.72 -0.74
C TYR A 82 14.37 1.77 0.22
N PHE A 83 13.04 1.69 0.13
CA PHE A 83 12.25 0.79 0.98
C PHE A 83 12.54 -0.68 0.67
N GLU A 84 12.78 -1.05 -0.59
CA GLU A 84 13.28 -2.38 -0.98
C GLU A 84 14.66 -2.69 -0.38
N LYS A 85 15.56 -1.70 -0.33
CA LYS A 85 16.87 -1.86 0.34
C LYS A 85 16.68 -2.15 1.83
N CYS A 86 15.82 -1.39 2.51
CA CYS A 86 15.49 -1.62 3.93
C CYS A 86 14.94 -3.04 4.14
N GLU A 87 13.99 -3.47 3.29
CA GLU A 87 13.42 -4.82 3.35
C GLU A 87 14.46 -5.92 3.14
N ARG A 88 15.39 -5.74 2.20
CA ARG A 88 16.47 -6.70 1.94
C ARG A 88 17.39 -6.85 3.16
N ILE A 89 17.74 -5.74 3.79
CA ILE A 89 18.61 -5.73 4.98
C ILE A 89 17.89 -6.41 6.15
N MET A 90 16.64 -6.03 6.40
CA MET A 90 15.82 -6.69 7.43
C MET A 90 15.68 -8.19 7.15
N ALA A 91 15.43 -8.60 5.90
CA ALA A 91 15.35 -10.01 5.53
C ALA A 91 16.61 -10.81 5.87
N SER A 92 17.78 -10.15 5.95
CA SER A 92 19.03 -10.83 6.29
C SER A 92 19.07 -11.36 7.74
N PHE A 93 18.37 -10.72 8.70
CA PHE A 93 18.25 -11.24 10.08
C PHE A 93 17.74 -12.69 10.08
N GLY A 94 16.67 -12.95 9.33
CA GLY A 94 16.05 -14.28 9.25
C GLY A 94 16.86 -15.34 8.49
N THR A 95 18.03 -15.00 7.95
CA THR A 95 19.00 -15.93 7.35
C THR A 95 20.15 -16.26 8.29
N LYS A 96 20.28 -15.57 9.43
CA LYS A 96 21.35 -15.78 10.39
C LYS A 96 21.02 -16.90 11.36
N GLU A 97 22.06 -17.62 11.79
CA GLU A 97 21.92 -18.71 12.74
C GLU A 97 21.82 -18.17 14.18
N PHE A 98 22.42 -17.02 14.43
CA PHE A 98 22.33 -16.30 15.69
C PHE A 98 22.12 -14.81 15.42
N PHE A 99 21.02 -14.25 15.92
CA PHE A 99 20.67 -12.84 15.72
C PHE A 99 20.02 -12.24 16.96
N ASP A 100 20.03 -10.91 17.03
CA ASP A 100 19.42 -10.13 18.10
C ASP A 100 17.96 -9.82 17.75
N GLU A 101 17.04 -10.50 18.43
CA GLU A 101 15.60 -10.35 18.19
C GLU A 101 15.10 -8.97 18.60
N ASP A 102 15.60 -8.41 19.69
CA ASP A 102 15.20 -7.09 20.19
C ASP A 102 15.64 -6.00 19.22
N PHE A 103 16.88 -6.04 18.74
CA PHE A 103 17.35 -5.10 17.73
C PHE A 103 16.58 -5.22 16.41
N CYS A 104 16.26 -6.45 16.00
CA CYS A 104 15.43 -6.70 14.82
C CYS A 104 14.05 -6.04 14.98
N ASN A 105 13.41 -6.19 16.15
CA ASN A 105 12.11 -5.58 16.44
C ASN A 105 12.16 -4.05 16.38
N VAL A 106 13.23 -3.44 16.92
CA VAL A 106 13.45 -1.98 16.81
C VAL A 106 13.54 -1.54 15.35
N CYS A 107 14.29 -2.27 14.51
CA CYS A 107 14.41 -1.95 13.08
C CYS A 107 13.06 -2.02 12.37
N VAL A 108 12.26 -3.06 12.67
CA VAL A 108 10.91 -3.23 12.10
C VAL A 108 9.98 -2.10 12.51
N GLU A 109 9.99 -1.72 13.79
CA GLU A 109 9.13 -0.65 14.29
C GLU A 109 9.45 0.68 13.61
N ILE A 110 10.74 1.00 13.45
CA ILE A 110 11.19 2.21 12.74
C ILE A 110 10.74 2.17 11.27
N TYR A 111 10.92 1.03 10.60
CA TYR A 111 10.47 0.85 9.22
C TYR A 111 8.96 1.05 9.06
N ILE A 112 8.14 0.50 9.96
CA ILE A 112 6.68 0.69 9.97
C ILE A 112 6.34 2.18 10.11
N LYS A 113 6.99 2.90 11.05
CA LYS A 113 6.81 4.34 11.21
C LYS A 113 7.14 5.11 9.94
N GLY A 114 8.21 4.73 9.23
CA GLY A 114 8.56 5.28 7.92
C GLY A 114 7.50 5.05 6.86
N ILE A 115 6.96 3.83 6.75
CA ILE A 115 5.86 3.52 5.83
C ILE A 115 4.59 4.29 6.18
N THR A 116 4.23 4.40 7.46
CA THR A 116 3.06 5.19 7.89
C THR A 116 3.23 6.66 7.50
N TYR A 117 4.41 7.23 7.69
CA TYR A 117 4.70 8.59 7.24
C TYR A 117 4.60 8.72 5.72
N LEU A 118 5.16 7.78 4.96
CA LEU A 118 5.05 7.75 3.50
C LEU A 118 3.59 7.76 3.04
N ILE A 119 2.75 6.90 3.61
CA ILE A 119 1.31 6.83 3.29
C ILE A 119 0.64 8.17 3.57
N SER A 120 0.88 8.77 4.73
CA SER A 120 0.32 10.07 5.09
C SER A 120 0.75 11.18 4.11
N GLN A 121 2.01 11.22 3.70
CA GLN A 121 2.48 12.19 2.70
C GLN A 121 1.84 11.97 1.33
N ILE A 122 1.62 10.71 0.94
CA ILE A 122 0.92 10.38 -0.30
C ILE A 122 -0.55 10.83 -0.22
N GLU A 123 -1.25 10.55 0.88
CA GLU A 123 -2.64 10.97 1.09
C GLU A 123 -2.80 12.49 1.05
N HIS A 124 -1.91 13.23 1.72
CA HIS A 124 -1.85 14.68 1.61
C HIS A 124 -1.67 15.13 0.16
N LYS A 125 -0.76 14.50 -0.58
CA LYS A 125 -0.54 14.82 -1.99
C LYS A 125 -1.76 14.52 -2.86
N ILE A 126 -2.51 13.46 -2.58
CA ILE A 126 -3.77 13.16 -3.28
C ILE A 126 -4.77 14.29 -3.07
N ASN A 127 -4.93 14.73 -1.82
CA ASN A 127 -5.86 15.82 -1.50
C ASN A 127 -5.47 17.11 -2.22
N ASP A 128 -4.19 17.49 -2.18
CA ASP A 128 -3.68 18.65 -2.95
C ASP A 128 -3.97 18.51 -4.44
N ILE A 129 -3.83 17.30 -5.00
CA ILE A 129 -4.07 17.04 -6.43
C ILE A 129 -5.54 17.14 -6.79
N LEU A 130 -6.43 16.64 -5.94
CA LEU A 130 -7.87 16.65 -6.19
C LEU A 130 -8.46 18.07 -6.15
N GLU A 131 -7.81 18.98 -5.43
CA GLU A 131 -8.16 20.40 -5.39
C GLU A 131 -7.68 21.18 -6.63
N ASP A 132 -6.72 20.64 -7.39
CA ASP A 132 -6.14 21.25 -8.58
C ASP A 132 -6.52 20.48 -9.87
N GLU A 133 -7.57 20.95 -10.55
CA GLU A 133 -8.09 20.35 -11.80
C GLU A 133 -7.08 20.33 -12.97
N THR A 134 -5.91 20.96 -12.84
CA THR A 134 -4.91 21.05 -13.92
C THR A 134 -3.89 19.91 -13.93
N ILE A 135 -3.89 19.05 -12.91
CA ILE A 135 -2.84 18.05 -12.73
C ILE A 135 -3.02 16.86 -13.68
N SER A 136 -1.89 16.44 -14.29
CA SER A 136 -1.86 15.31 -15.22
C SER A 136 -2.29 14.01 -14.54
N ASN A 137 -3.18 13.28 -15.20
CA ASN A 137 -3.61 11.92 -14.84
C ASN A 137 -2.42 10.98 -14.56
N ASP A 138 -1.23 11.26 -15.11
CA ASP A 138 -0.03 10.46 -14.91
C ASP A 138 0.55 10.56 -13.49
N ILE A 139 0.45 11.73 -12.85
CA ILE A 139 0.89 11.93 -11.46
C ILE A 139 -0.06 11.21 -10.51
N LEU A 140 -1.36 11.33 -10.76
CA LEU A 140 -2.39 10.62 -10.00
C LEU A 140 -2.22 9.09 -10.13
N LEU A 141 -1.92 8.60 -11.33
CA LEU A 141 -1.60 7.19 -11.56
C LEU A 141 -0.43 6.75 -10.69
N LYS A 142 0.67 7.50 -10.76
CA LYS A 142 1.88 7.26 -9.99
C LYS A 142 1.62 7.19 -8.48
N VAL A 143 0.85 8.14 -7.96
CA VAL A 143 0.43 8.21 -6.56
C VAL A 143 -0.32 6.95 -6.12
N TYR A 144 -1.31 6.51 -6.91
CA TYR A 144 -2.05 5.29 -6.61
C TYR A 144 -1.20 4.03 -6.72
N LYS A 145 -0.20 3.99 -7.62
CA LYS A 145 0.77 2.87 -7.66
C LYS A 145 1.54 2.75 -6.35
N MET A 146 1.94 3.85 -5.74
CA MET A 146 2.64 3.83 -4.45
C MET A 146 1.74 3.34 -3.31
N LEU A 147 0.49 3.82 -3.22
CA LEU A 147 -0.45 3.31 -2.23
C LEU A 147 -0.69 1.80 -2.40
N TYR A 148 -0.74 1.31 -3.64
CA TYR A 148 -0.87 -0.13 -3.89
C TYR A 148 0.30 -0.95 -3.31
N CYS A 149 1.52 -0.45 -3.43
CA CYS A 149 2.74 -1.13 -2.96
C CYS A 149 2.93 -1.10 -1.44
N TYR A 150 2.17 -0.31 -0.69
CA TYR A 150 2.42 -0.16 0.77
C TYR A 150 1.17 -0.28 1.65
N CYS A 151 -0.03 -0.26 1.07
CA CYS A 151 -1.29 -0.45 1.78
C CYS A 151 -2.02 -1.71 1.32
N ASP A 152 -2.91 -2.25 2.15
CA ASP A 152 -3.86 -3.27 1.67
C ASP A 152 -4.97 -2.58 0.85
N SER A 153 -4.93 -2.84 -0.45
CA SER A 153 -4.91 -1.75 -1.44
C SER A 153 -6.20 -1.54 -2.21
N ASP A 154 -7.17 -2.46 -2.17
CA ASP A 154 -8.38 -2.26 -2.96
C ASP A 154 -9.19 -1.07 -2.47
N ARG A 155 -9.30 -0.90 -1.15
CA ARG A 155 -10.17 0.11 -0.56
C ARG A 155 -9.68 1.54 -0.82
N LEU A 156 -8.42 1.85 -0.51
CA LEU A 156 -7.88 3.21 -0.67
C LEU A 156 -7.75 3.60 -2.15
N ILE A 157 -7.43 2.65 -3.02
CA ILE A 157 -7.38 2.88 -4.46
C ILE A 157 -8.78 3.13 -5.00
N VAL A 158 -9.75 2.31 -4.61
CA VAL A 158 -11.15 2.52 -4.97
C VAL A 158 -11.67 3.85 -4.42
N GLU A 159 -11.40 4.18 -3.15
CA GLU A 159 -11.81 5.45 -2.53
C GLU A 159 -11.20 6.65 -3.24
N GLY A 160 -9.91 6.62 -3.56
CA GLY A 160 -9.26 7.67 -4.32
C GLY A 160 -9.80 7.82 -5.75
N PHE A 161 -10.02 6.71 -6.45
CA PHE A 161 -10.72 6.75 -7.74
C PHE A 161 -12.12 7.31 -7.62
N LEU A 162 -12.84 6.94 -6.56
CA LEU A 162 -14.17 7.45 -6.28
C LEU A 162 -14.14 8.96 -6.07
N ILE A 163 -13.16 9.50 -5.34
CA ILE A 163 -13.05 10.95 -5.12
C ILE A 163 -12.75 11.68 -6.43
N SER A 164 -11.78 11.20 -7.22
CA SER A 164 -11.45 11.77 -8.54
C SER A 164 -12.64 11.70 -9.51
N PHE A 165 -13.39 10.59 -9.49
CA PHE A 165 -14.59 10.44 -10.30
C PHE A 165 -15.72 11.35 -9.77
N LYS A 166 -15.86 11.47 -8.45
CA LYS A 166 -16.90 12.24 -7.77
C LYS A 166 -16.86 13.73 -8.11
N ALA A 167 -15.67 14.29 -8.26
CA ALA A 167 -15.47 15.69 -8.63
C ALA A 167 -16.17 16.08 -9.95
N HIS A 168 -16.42 15.11 -10.85
CA HIS A 168 -16.87 15.41 -12.21
C HIS A 168 -18.11 14.64 -12.68
N TYR A 169 -18.64 13.67 -11.94
CA TYR A 169 -19.74 12.81 -12.44
C TYR A 169 -21.15 13.36 -12.20
N THR A 170 -21.39 14.14 -11.14
CA THR A 170 -22.73 14.66 -10.81
C THR A 170 -23.31 15.54 -11.91
N THR A 171 -22.46 16.29 -12.61
CA THR A 171 -22.88 17.09 -13.79
C THR A 171 -23.06 16.26 -15.06
N LYS A 172 -22.49 15.04 -15.10
CA LYS A 172 -22.49 14.16 -16.26
C LYS A 172 -23.57 13.09 -16.20
N ILE A 173 -24.01 12.67 -15.00
CA ILE A 173 -24.97 11.56 -14.81
C ILE A 173 -26.34 11.85 -15.42
N GLU A 174 -26.72 13.12 -15.56
CA GLU A 174 -27.93 13.54 -16.27
C GLU A 174 -27.89 13.23 -17.78
N ASN A 175 -26.69 13.12 -18.36
CA ASN A 175 -26.50 12.69 -19.75
C ASN A 175 -25.80 11.33 -19.79
N ILE A 176 -26.62 10.28 -19.90
CA ILE A 176 -26.18 8.87 -19.83
C ILE A 176 -25.05 8.57 -20.83
N ASN A 177 -25.06 9.16 -22.03
CA ASN A 177 -24.03 8.93 -23.04
C ASN A 177 -22.69 9.57 -22.64
N ILE A 178 -22.72 10.80 -22.10
CA ILE A 178 -21.53 11.48 -21.58
C ILE A 178 -20.99 10.74 -20.36
N PHE A 179 -21.88 10.34 -19.44
CA PHE A 179 -21.52 9.56 -18.26
C PHE A 179 -20.85 8.24 -18.62
N SER A 180 -21.45 7.45 -19.52
CA SER A 180 -20.93 6.15 -19.93
C SER A 180 -19.61 6.27 -20.69
N SER A 181 -19.47 7.28 -21.55
CA SER A 181 -18.21 7.59 -22.24
C SER A 181 -17.10 7.99 -21.27
N TYR A 182 -17.43 8.79 -20.25
CA TYR A 182 -16.50 9.19 -19.21
C TYR A 182 -16.07 7.99 -18.36
N LEU A 183 -17.03 7.13 -17.96
CA LEU A 183 -16.76 5.92 -17.19
C LEU A 183 -15.94 4.89 -17.99
N LEU A 184 -16.15 4.78 -19.31
CA LEU A 184 -15.35 3.94 -20.19
C LEU A 184 -13.91 4.45 -20.33
N SER A 185 -13.74 5.75 -20.52
CA SER A 185 -12.42 6.40 -20.52
C SER A 185 -11.69 6.16 -19.19
N PHE A 186 -12.42 6.32 -18.08
CA PHE A 186 -11.92 6.06 -16.74
C PHE A 186 -11.55 4.59 -16.52
N LYS A 187 -12.40 3.65 -16.95
CA LYS A 187 -12.12 2.20 -16.95
C LYS A 187 -10.85 1.87 -17.72
N ASN A 188 -10.66 2.47 -18.89
CA ASN A 188 -9.46 2.23 -19.70
C ASN A 188 -8.20 2.80 -19.04
N LYS A 189 -8.30 3.94 -18.32
CA LYS A 189 -7.21 4.42 -17.45
C LYS A 189 -6.98 3.46 -16.28
N MET A 190 -8.05 2.93 -15.68
CA MET A 190 -7.98 1.94 -14.61
C MET A 190 -7.39 0.59 -15.07
N ARG A 191 -7.51 0.22 -16.35
CA ARG A 191 -6.84 -0.97 -16.91
C ARG A 191 -5.31 -0.86 -16.88
N LEU A 192 -4.74 0.33 -16.90
CA LEU A 192 -3.29 0.53 -16.66
C LEU A 192 -2.86 0.13 -15.23
N PHE A 193 -3.83 -0.15 -14.36
CA PHE A 193 -3.62 -0.67 -13.03
C PHE A 193 -3.94 -2.16 -12.91
N ASP A 194 -4.51 -2.81 -13.93
CA ASP A 194 -4.51 -4.28 -13.97
C ASP A 194 -3.03 -4.78 -14.04
N ASP A 195 -2.11 -3.97 -14.59
CA ASP A 195 -0.65 -4.16 -14.56
C ASP A 195 -0.03 -3.96 -13.16
N LEU A 196 -0.77 -3.45 -12.16
CA LEU A 196 -0.30 -3.39 -10.76
C LEU A 196 -0.08 -4.78 -10.17
N HIS A 197 -0.83 -5.79 -10.66
CA HIS A 197 -0.66 -7.18 -10.24
C HIS A 197 0.66 -7.79 -10.73
N ASP A 198 1.32 -7.16 -11.71
CA ASP A 198 2.64 -7.54 -12.23
C ASP A 198 3.79 -6.74 -11.57
N LEU A 199 3.49 -5.74 -10.72
CA LEU A 199 4.52 -5.07 -9.94
C LEU A 199 5.10 -6.02 -8.90
N LYS A 200 6.43 -6.05 -8.77
CA LYS A 200 7.11 -6.80 -7.69
C LYS A 200 6.58 -6.30 -6.35
N GLU A 201 5.76 -7.11 -5.69
CA GLU A 201 5.08 -6.68 -4.47
C GLU A 201 6.08 -6.45 -3.30
N SER A 202 5.91 -5.31 -2.65
CA SER A 202 5.89 -5.27 -1.19
C SER A 202 4.45 -5.00 -0.72
N LYS A 203 4.09 -5.57 0.43
CA LYS A 203 2.91 -5.29 1.27
C LYS A 203 3.28 -5.68 2.71
N PHE A 204 4.46 -5.23 3.16
CA PHE A 204 5.21 -5.74 4.33
C PHE A 204 5.70 -7.19 4.17
N LYS A 205 6.46 -7.43 3.10
CA LYS A 205 7.08 -8.73 2.78
C LYS A 205 7.85 -9.34 3.96
N TYR A 206 8.50 -8.49 4.77
CA TYR A 206 9.22 -8.90 5.98
C TYR A 206 8.29 -9.14 7.18
N HIS A 207 7.29 -8.30 7.47
CA HIS A 207 6.39 -8.52 8.61
C HIS A 207 5.65 -9.87 8.53
N THR A 208 5.15 -10.24 7.35
CA THR A 208 4.45 -11.52 7.15
C THR A 208 5.39 -12.74 7.21
N LEU A 209 6.62 -12.63 6.68
CA LEU A 209 7.62 -13.71 6.72
C LEU A 209 8.30 -13.84 8.09
N LEU A 210 8.51 -12.73 8.79
CA LEU A 210 9.13 -12.68 10.11
C LEU A 210 8.13 -13.12 11.19
N LEU A 211 6.88 -12.65 11.18
CA LEU A 211 5.83 -13.19 12.06
C LEU A 211 5.60 -14.68 11.85
N ARG A 212 5.70 -15.18 10.61
CA ARG A 212 5.66 -16.64 10.31
C ARG A 212 6.86 -17.42 10.87
N LYS A 213 8.00 -16.77 11.10
CA LYS A 213 9.21 -17.38 11.69
C LYS A 213 9.32 -17.17 13.20
N LEU A 214 8.75 -16.09 13.75
CA LEU A 214 8.86 -15.68 15.15
C LEU A 214 7.66 -16.11 16.02
N LEU A 215 6.46 -16.30 15.46
CA LEU A 215 5.29 -16.76 16.21
C LEU A 215 5.09 -18.28 16.06
N PRO A 216 4.81 -19.03 17.15
CA PRO A 216 4.43 -20.44 17.06
C PRO A 216 3.18 -20.59 16.19
N MET A 217 3.19 -21.61 15.32
CA MET A 217 2.24 -21.85 14.22
C MET A 217 0.73 -21.77 14.55
N ASN A 218 0.35 -21.71 15.83
CA ASN A 218 -1.04 -21.75 16.28
C ASN A 218 -1.69 -20.36 16.46
N GLU A 219 -0.92 -19.25 16.45
CA GLU A 219 -1.46 -17.89 16.60
C GLU A 219 -1.55 -17.10 15.28
N ILE A 220 -1.03 -17.67 14.19
CA ILE A 220 -1.07 -17.08 12.84
C ILE A 220 -2.52 -16.91 12.36
N ASN A 221 -3.45 -17.78 12.78
CA ASN A 221 -4.85 -17.76 12.36
C ASN A 221 -5.61 -16.49 12.81
N THR A 222 -5.16 -15.81 13.85
CA THR A 222 -5.81 -14.59 14.38
C THR A 222 -5.31 -13.29 13.75
N LEU A 223 -4.14 -13.31 13.09
CA LEU A 223 -3.54 -12.13 12.43
C LEU A 223 -3.42 -12.27 10.91
N THR A 224 -3.64 -13.45 10.34
CA THR A 224 -4.22 -13.52 8.99
C THR A 224 -5.60 -12.88 9.07
N ILE A 225 -5.66 -11.58 8.84
CA ILE A 225 -6.88 -10.91 8.43
C ILE A 225 -7.32 -11.60 7.13
N SER A 226 -8.10 -12.65 7.31
CA SER A 226 -9.00 -13.28 6.34
C SER A 226 -8.47 -13.38 4.90
N SER A 227 -7.49 -14.24 4.65
CA SER A 227 -7.34 -14.81 3.29
C SER A 227 -8.52 -15.72 2.91
N GLU A 228 -9.44 -16.01 3.84
CA GLU A 228 -10.58 -16.92 3.64
C GLU A 228 -11.97 -16.30 3.75
N LYS A 229 -12.10 -14.98 3.92
CA LYS A 229 -13.41 -14.32 3.85
C LYS A 229 -13.33 -13.09 2.99
N ASN A 230 -13.39 -13.29 1.69
CA ASN A 230 -14.37 -12.62 0.87
C ASN A 230 -14.30 -13.16 -0.57
N LYS A 231 -15.41 -13.68 -1.08
CA LYS A 231 -15.58 -13.92 -2.53
C LYS A 231 -15.41 -12.61 -3.35
N SER A 232 -15.28 -11.44 -2.72
CA SER A 232 -14.89 -10.18 -3.35
C SER A 232 -13.38 -10.04 -3.60
N ALA A 233 -12.52 -10.91 -3.05
CA ALA A 233 -11.07 -10.87 -3.26
C ALA A 233 -10.68 -11.23 -4.71
N SER A 234 -11.52 -11.94 -5.46
CA SER A 234 -11.25 -12.28 -6.88
C SER A 234 -11.76 -11.23 -7.88
N LEU A 235 -12.39 -10.16 -7.40
CA LEU A 235 -12.87 -9.08 -8.26
C LEU A 235 -11.71 -8.16 -8.62
N LYS A 236 -11.62 -7.78 -9.90
CA LYS A 236 -10.68 -6.75 -10.35
C LYS A 236 -10.95 -5.43 -9.60
N VAL A 237 -9.92 -4.60 -9.42
CA VAL A 237 -10.04 -3.29 -8.76
C VAL A 237 -11.19 -2.45 -9.36
N PHE A 238 -11.36 -2.50 -10.68
CA PHE A 238 -12.45 -1.82 -11.36
C PHE A 238 -13.85 -2.36 -11.00
N ASP A 239 -13.99 -3.67 -10.78
CA ASP A 239 -15.26 -4.25 -10.38
C ASP A 239 -15.61 -3.83 -8.94
N LYS A 240 -14.61 -3.77 -8.04
CA LYS A 240 -14.78 -3.24 -6.67
C LYS A 240 -15.17 -1.76 -6.69
N PHE A 241 -14.52 -0.95 -7.52
CA PHE A 241 -14.90 0.44 -7.76
C PHE A 241 -16.33 0.57 -8.27
N SER A 242 -16.71 -0.30 -9.22
CA SER A 242 -18.04 -0.27 -9.82
C SER A 242 -19.15 -0.59 -8.81
N LEU A 243 -18.91 -1.49 -7.86
CA LEU A 243 -19.87 -1.78 -6.79
C LEU A 243 -20.12 -0.58 -5.87
N ILE A 244 -19.06 0.19 -5.54
CA ILE A 244 -19.20 1.42 -4.76
C ILE A 244 -19.88 2.51 -5.60
N LEU A 245 -19.52 2.62 -6.88
CA LEU A 245 -20.19 3.54 -7.81
C LEU A 245 -21.70 3.25 -7.92
N ASN A 246 -22.11 1.98 -7.95
CA ASN A 246 -23.51 1.61 -7.94
C ASN A 246 -24.25 2.22 -6.73
N GLU A 247 -23.65 2.21 -5.54
CA GLU A 247 -24.25 2.82 -4.35
C GLU A 247 -24.42 4.33 -4.50
N GLU A 248 -23.43 5.00 -5.11
CA GLU A 248 -23.48 6.44 -5.34
C GLU A 248 -24.52 6.83 -6.41
N ILE A 249 -24.66 6.05 -7.47
CA ILE A 249 -25.71 6.21 -8.49
C ILE A 249 -27.09 6.11 -7.82
N ILE A 250 -27.28 5.09 -6.98
CA ILE A 250 -28.53 4.87 -6.24
C ILE A 250 -28.82 6.05 -5.32
N LYS A 251 -27.85 6.46 -4.49
CA LYS A 251 -27.97 7.64 -3.61
C LYS A 251 -28.34 8.91 -4.36
N TYR A 252 -27.76 9.13 -5.55
CA TYR A 252 -28.08 10.29 -6.39
C TYR A 252 -29.57 10.32 -6.77
N PHE A 253 -30.16 9.16 -7.10
CA PHE A 253 -31.55 9.07 -7.51
C PHE A 253 -32.57 8.87 -6.37
N LEU A 254 -32.12 8.65 -5.12
CA LEU A 254 -33.03 8.51 -3.96
C LEU A 254 -33.95 9.73 -3.74
N ASN A 255 -33.56 10.92 -4.22
CA ASN A 255 -34.36 12.14 -4.11
C ASN A 255 -35.38 12.31 -5.25
N SER A 256 -35.42 11.39 -6.22
CA SER A 256 -36.38 11.40 -7.33
C SER A 256 -37.58 10.49 -7.02
N GLU A 257 -38.69 10.68 -7.75
CA GLU A 257 -39.83 9.75 -7.72
C GLU A 257 -39.37 8.29 -7.96
N PRO A 258 -39.81 7.30 -7.16
CA PRO A 258 -39.28 5.94 -7.21
C PRO A 258 -39.29 5.28 -8.59
N GLU A 259 -40.39 5.44 -9.34
CA GLU A 259 -40.51 4.90 -10.70
C GLU A 259 -39.53 5.57 -11.68
N ALA A 260 -39.35 6.89 -11.55
CA ALA A 260 -38.42 7.65 -12.37
C ALA A 260 -36.96 7.30 -12.03
N ALA A 261 -36.65 7.15 -10.74
CA ALA A 261 -35.33 6.72 -10.24
C ALA A 261 -34.98 5.32 -10.75
N TYR A 262 -35.92 4.37 -10.67
CA TYR A 262 -35.77 3.03 -11.21
C TYR A 262 -35.47 3.05 -12.72
N LEU A 263 -36.31 3.73 -13.51
CA LEU A 263 -36.14 3.80 -14.97
C LEU A 263 -34.80 4.45 -15.36
N LYS A 264 -34.42 5.55 -14.72
CA LYS A 264 -33.12 6.21 -14.97
C LYS A 264 -31.94 5.27 -14.65
N THR A 265 -32.00 4.57 -13.51
CA THR A 265 -30.95 3.63 -13.10
C THR A 265 -30.85 2.45 -14.08
N MET A 266 -31.98 1.91 -14.54
CA MET A 266 -32.01 0.81 -15.52
C MET A 266 -31.51 1.25 -16.90
N ASN A 267 -31.77 2.50 -17.31
CA ASN A 267 -31.22 3.07 -18.53
C ASN A 267 -29.70 3.23 -18.45
N ILE A 268 -29.18 3.69 -17.31
CA ILE A 268 -27.74 3.74 -17.04
C ILE A 268 -27.14 2.33 -17.09
N ALA A 269 -27.74 1.38 -16.38
CA ALA A 269 -27.27 -0.01 -16.37
C ALA A 269 -27.19 -0.60 -17.79
N SER A 270 -28.19 -0.31 -18.63
CA SER A 270 -28.23 -0.75 -20.02
C SER A 270 -27.11 -0.12 -20.85
N GLU A 271 -26.90 1.20 -20.73
CA GLU A 271 -25.85 1.89 -21.48
C GLU A 271 -24.45 1.45 -21.05
N LEU A 272 -24.23 1.23 -19.74
CA LEU A 272 -22.94 0.75 -19.22
C LEU A 272 -22.57 -0.65 -19.75
N ILE A 273 -23.55 -1.50 -20.05
CA ILE A 273 -23.31 -2.78 -20.74
C ILE A 273 -22.98 -2.54 -22.21
N LEU A 274 -23.80 -1.74 -22.91
CA LEU A 274 -23.65 -1.48 -24.34
C LEU A 274 -22.29 -0.85 -24.68
N CYS A 275 -21.84 0.10 -23.84
CA CYS A 275 -20.53 0.72 -23.94
C CYS A 275 -19.36 -0.17 -23.47
N GLY A 276 -19.63 -1.41 -23.00
CA GLY A 276 -18.59 -2.34 -22.54
C GLY A 276 -17.92 -1.95 -21.23
N VAL A 277 -18.56 -1.10 -20.42
CA VAL A 277 -18.06 -0.69 -19.11
C VAL A 277 -18.28 -1.81 -18.09
N TYR A 278 -19.50 -2.32 -17.96
CA TYR A 278 -19.81 -3.47 -17.10
C TYR A 278 -19.75 -4.75 -17.92
N GLN A 279 -18.62 -5.45 -17.81
CA GLN A 279 -18.42 -6.77 -18.42
C GLN A 279 -18.66 -7.91 -17.42
N ASN A 280 -18.60 -7.61 -16.12
CA ASN A 280 -18.87 -8.55 -15.06
C ASN A 280 -20.39 -8.56 -14.76
N CYS A 281 -21.04 -9.70 -14.96
CA CYS A 281 -22.47 -9.86 -14.72
C CYS A 281 -22.88 -9.61 -13.27
N PHE A 282 -21.98 -9.84 -12.30
CA PHE A 282 -22.23 -9.61 -10.89
C PHE A 282 -22.41 -8.13 -10.56
N VAL A 283 -21.54 -7.26 -11.08
CA VAL A 283 -21.59 -5.79 -10.86
C VAL A 283 -22.88 -5.21 -11.44
N LEU A 284 -23.28 -5.70 -12.60
CA LEU A 284 -24.53 -5.30 -13.23
C LEU A 284 -25.75 -5.74 -12.41
N GLU A 285 -25.74 -6.99 -11.93
CA GLU A 285 -26.85 -7.52 -11.16
C GLU A 285 -27.01 -6.80 -9.81
N ASP A 286 -25.91 -6.42 -9.17
CA ASP A 286 -25.92 -5.56 -7.98
C ASP A 286 -26.65 -4.23 -8.22
N LEU A 287 -26.37 -3.54 -9.33
CA LEU A 287 -27.05 -2.28 -9.66
C LEU A 287 -28.55 -2.47 -9.88
N LYS A 288 -28.95 -3.54 -10.57
CA LYS A 288 -30.36 -3.86 -10.82
C LYS A 288 -31.11 -4.17 -9.53
N VAL A 289 -30.52 -5.00 -8.66
CA VAL A 289 -31.11 -5.35 -7.36
C VAL A 289 -31.31 -4.10 -6.51
N LYS A 290 -30.30 -3.22 -6.44
CA LYS A 290 -30.41 -1.95 -5.72
C LYS A 290 -31.48 -1.03 -6.33
N ALA A 291 -31.57 -0.94 -7.65
CA ALA A 291 -32.61 -0.15 -8.32
C ALA A 291 -34.02 -0.67 -8.01
N SER A 292 -34.22 -2.00 -8.00
CA SER A 292 -35.50 -2.61 -7.65
C SER A 292 -35.92 -2.32 -6.20
N LYS A 293 -34.98 -2.18 -5.26
CA LYS A 293 -35.30 -1.81 -3.88
C LYS A 293 -35.86 -0.38 -3.76
N ILE A 294 -35.38 0.55 -4.59
CA ILE A 294 -35.92 1.92 -4.66
C ILE A 294 -37.42 1.87 -5.00
N LEU A 295 -37.80 1.06 -5.99
CA LEU A 295 -39.18 0.91 -6.43
C LEU A 295 -40.09 0.34 -5.32
N ASP A 296 -39.54 -0.56 -4.50
CA ASP A 296 -40.23 -1.25 -3.40
C ASP A 296 -40.38 -0.39 -2.12
N ASN A 297 -39.82 0.83 -2.06
CA ASN A 297 -39.70 1.65 -0.83
C ASN A 297 -39.07 0.90 0.37
N LYS A 298 -38.27 -0.13 0.11
CA LYS A 298 -37.46 -0.80 1.13
C LYS A 298 -36.12 -0.08 1.17
N GLU A 299 -35.64 0.29 2.36
CA GLU A 299 -34.35 0.98 2.53
C GLU A 299 -33.28 0.36 1.61
N ALA A 300 -32.74 1.17 0.71
CA ALA A 300 -31.91 0.77 -0.43
C ALA A 300 -30.55 0.21 0.01
#